data_AF-H2CL85-F1
#
_entry.id   AF-H2CL85-F1
#
_cell.length_a   1.000
_cell.length_b   1.000
_cell.length_c   1.000
_cell.angle_alpha   90.00
_cell.angle_beta   90.00
_cell.angle_gamma   90.00
#
_symmetry.space_group_name_H-M   'P 1'
#
loop_
_entity.id
_entity.type
_entity.pdbx_description
1 polymer ?
#
loop_
_entity_poly.entity_id
_entity_poly.type
_entity_poly.pdbx_seq_one_letter_code
_entity_poly.pdbx_strand_id
1 'polypeptide(L)'
;MSKINAEWHLANKMPKNPTEKQRIDWHLAHAAHCSCREIPAGVLELMKKYGMPASKKSSVIKEKTGTNILPHIAAPALRALNSIGVDKLSDLKRHTEKELLTLHGMGPKALNTLKAAMKEAGVNFQAK
;
A
#
# COMPACT_ATOMS: atom_id res chain seq x y z
N MET A 1 -4.16 -17.05 10.79
CA MET A 1 -5.22 -16.04 10.54
C MET A 1 -5.10 -14.96 11.59
N SER A 2 -4.49 -13.84 11.23
CA SER A 2 -4.10 -12.77 12.15
C SER A 2 -5.33 -12.00 12.64
N LYS A 3 -5.87 -12.37 13.82
CA LYS A 3 -6.89 -11.61 14.55
C LYS A 3 -6.29 -10.38 15.25
N ILE A 4 -5.36 -9.70 14.60
CA ILE A 4 -4.89 -8.42 15.11
C ILE A 4 -6.07 -7.48 14.85
N ASN A 5 -6.75 -7.03 15.91
CA ASN A 5 -7.83 -6.01 15.93
C ASN A 5 -9.30 -6.50 15.98
N ALA A 6 -9.57 -7.81 16.11
CA ALA A 6 -10.95 -8.32 16.15
C ALA A 6 -11.75 -7.84 17.38
N GLU A 7 -11.11 -7.71 18.54
CA GLU A 7 -11.74 -7.31 19.81
C GLU A 7 -12.30 -5.89 19.74
N TRP A 8 -11.51 -4.96 19.19
CA TRP A 8 -11.94 -3.57 19.00
C TRP A 8 -13.15 -3.48 18.06
N HIS A 9 -13.17 -4.26 16.97
CA HIS A 9 -14.31 -4.30 16.04
C HIS A 9 -15.59 -4.89 16.65
N LEU A 10 -15.47 -5.85 17.57
CA LEU A 10 -16.62 -6.44 18.27
C LEU A 10 -17.23 -5.45 19.27
N ALA A 11 -16.40 -4.69 19.98
CA ALA A 11 -16.83 -3.66 20.92
C ALA A 11 -17.33 -2.39 20.21
N ASN A 12 -16.70 -2.00 19.10
CA ASN A 12 -17.00 -0.78 18.35
C ASN A 12 -17.65 -1.14 17.01
N LYS A 13 -18.80 -1.82 17.05
CA LYS A 13 -19.57 -2.07 15.83
C LYS A 13 -20.19 -0.77 15.33
N MET A 14 -19.96 -0.46 14.06
CA MET A 14 -20.59 0.70 13.43
C MET A 14 -22.12 0.54 13.48
N PRO A 15 -22.87 1.54 13.97
CA PRO A 15 -24.33 1.43 14.04
C PRO A 15 -24.93 1.32 12.64
N LYS A 16 -26.11 0.67 12.52
CA LYS A 16 -26.75 0.39 11.21
C LYS A 16 -27.06 1.67 10.40
N ASN A 17 -27.47 2.74 11.07
CA ASN A 17 -27.81 4.03 10.46
C ASN A 17 -27.02 5.17 11.15
N PRO A 18 -25.70 5.26 10.95
CA PRO A 18 -24.90 6.30 11.57
C PRO A 18 -25.23 7.65 10.94
N THR A 19 -25.39 8.67 11.77
CA THR A 19 -25.33 10.07 11.29
C THR A 19 -23.97 10.37 10.67
N GLU A 20 -23.88 11.42 9.86
CA GLU A 20 -22.61 11.84 9.24
C GLU A 20 -21.50 12.03 10.28
N LYS A 21 -21.83 12.63 11.45
CA LYS A 21 -20.88 12.83 12.55
C LYS A 21 -20.45 11.52 13.21
N GLN A 22 -21.39 10.61 13.52
CA GLN A 22 -21.06 9.29 14.08
C GLN A 22 -20.20 8.46 13.13
N ARG A 23 -20.45 8.60 11.83
CA ARG A 23 -19.65 7.94 10.80
C ARG A 23 -18.21 8.45 10.81
N ILE A 24 -17.99 9.77 10.89
CA ILE A 24 -16.65 10.36 10.99
C ILE A 24 -15.95 9.87 12.26
N ASP A 25 -16.60 10.02 13.42
CA ASP A 25 -16.03 9.68 14.73
C ASP A 25 -15.59 8.22 14.81
N TRP A 26 -16.44 7.31 14.33
CA TRP A 26 -16.11 5.89 14.27
C TRP A 26 -14.85 5.60 13.43
N HIS A 27 -14.69 6.27 12.28
CA HIS A 27 -13.51 6.08 11.42
C HIS A 27 -12.24 6.71 12.01
N LEU A 28 -12.35 7.82 12.74
CA LEU A 28 -11.23 8.40 13.47
C LEU A 28 -10.75 7.47 14.60
N ALA A 29 -11.70 6.95 15.39
CA ALA A 29 -11.40 6.00 16.45
C ALA A 29 -10.82 4.69 15.89
N HIS A 30 -11.36 4.19 14.78
CA HIS A 30 -10.85 2.99 14.10
C HIS A 30 -9.43 3.19 13.59
N ALA A 31 -9.16 4.30 12.88
CA ALA A 31 -7.83 4.59 12.35
C ALA A 31 -6.76 4.75 13.44
N ALA A 32 -7.14 5.23 14.63
CA ALA A 32 -6.25 5.33 15.78
C ALA A 32 -5.87 3.96 16.39
N HIS A 33 -6.77 2.97 16.32
CA HIS A 33 -6.56 1.64 16.91
C HIS A 33 -6.12 0.58 15.89
N CYS A 34 -6.38 0.80 14.61
CA CYS A 34 -6.25 -0.21 13.58
C CYS A 34 -5.77 0.39 12.26
N SER A 35 -4.60 -0.04 11.80
CA SER A 35 -3.98 0.39 10.53
C SER A 35 -4.38 -0.50 9.34
N CYS A 36 -5.42 -1.33 9.46
CA CYS A 36 -5.76 -2.32 8.43
C CYS A 36 -6.35 -1.73 7.14
N ARG A 37 -6.88 -0.48 7.19
CA ARG A 37 -7.53 0.17 6.06
C ARG A 37 -7.41 1.68 6.13
N GLU A 38 -7.27 2.32 4.97
CA GLU A 38 -7.36 3.78 4.84
C GLU A 38 -8.81 4.28 5.01
N ILE A 39 -8.96 5.51 5.51
CA ILE A 39 -10.27 6.15 5.65
C ILE A 39 -10.90 6.29 4.25
N PRO A 40 -12.13 5.76 4.03
CA PRO A 40 -12.75 5.74 2.71
C PRO A 40 -13.10 7.15 2.23
N ALA A 41 -13.08 7.35 0.90
CA ALA A 41 -13.30 8.64 0.25
C ALA A 41 -14.56 9.39 0.74
N GLY A 42 -15.70 8.69 0.84
CA GLY A 42 -16.94 9.31 1.31
C GLY A 42 -16.87 9.84 2.75
N VAL A 43 -16.05 9.23 3.61
CA VAL A 43 -15.84 9.75 4.98
C VAL A 43 -14.88 10.93 4.97
N LEU A 44 -13.87 10.92 4.09
CA LEU A 44 -13.01 12.10 3.87
C LEU A 44 -13.81 13.31 3.37
N GLU A 45 -14.80 13.10 2.51
CA GLU A 45 -15.71 14.16 2.05
C GLU A 45 -16.55 14.72 3.21
N LEU A 46 -17.08 13.85 4.08
CA LEU A 46 -17.77 14.28 5.29
C LEU A 46 -16.84 15.06 6.22
N MET A 47 -15.60 14.59 6.45
CA MET A 47 -14.61 15.33 7.26
C MET A 47 -14.34 16.74 6.71
N LYS A 48 -14.20 16.87 5.38
CA LYS A 48 -14.06 18.16 4.70
C LYS A 48 -15.30 19.05 4.87
N LYS A 49 -16.50 18.47 4.69
CA LYS A 49 -17.79 19.17 4.86
C LYS A 49 -17.94 19.78 6.26
N TYR A 50 -17.45 19.09 7.29
CA TYR A 50 -17.51 19.54 8.69
C TYR A 50 -16.25 20.30 9.17
N GLY A 51 -15.33 20.65 8.27
CA GLY A 51 -14.15 21.47 8.60
C GLY A 51 -13.10 20.76 9.46
N MET A 52 -13.08 19.42 9.52
CA MET A 52 -12.02 18.67 10.19
C MET A 52 -10.84 18.48 9.23
N PRO A 53 -9.62 18.93 9.57
CA PRO A 53 -8.48 18.79 8.68
C PRO A 53 -8.07 17.32 8.59
N ALA A 54 -8.48 16.66 7.51
CA ALA A 54 -7.85 15.43 7.06
C ALA A 54 -6.39 15.79 6.73
N SER A 55 -5.47 15.43 7.63
CA SER A 55 -4.03 15.59 7.47
C SER A 55 -3.64 15.23 6.04
N LYS A 56 -3.25 16.23 5.24
CA LYS A 56 -2.88 16.02 3.85
C LYS A 56 -1.69 15.07 3.84
N LYS A 57 -1.88 13.86 3.31
CA LYS A 57 -0.75 13.04 2.86
C LYS A 57 0.06 13.90 1.90
N SER A 58 1.31 14.07 2.28
CA SER A 58 2.46 14.59 1.54
C SER A 58 2.21 14.87 0.07
N SER A 59 2.38 16.14 -0.33
CA SER A 59 2.91 16.45 -1.64
C SER A 59 4.21 15.67 -1.79
N VAL A 60 4.18 14.54 -2.49
CA VAL A 60 5.39 13.82 -2.88
C VAL A 60 6.07 14.69 -3.92
N ILE A 61 6.99 15.50 -3.44
CA ILE A 61 8.07 16.09 -4.21
C ILE A 61 8.67 15.00 -5.10
N LYS A 62 8.72 15.31 -6.40
CA LYS A 62 9.41 14.54 -7.43
C LYS A 62 10.92 14.68 -7.18
N GLU A 63 11.43 14.04 -6.13
CA GLU A 63 12.86 14.00 -5.87
C GLU A 63 13.49 12.88 -6.67
N LYS A 64 14.11 13.29 -7.78
CA LYS A 64 15.09 12.52 -8.53
C LYS A 64 16.39 12.49 -7.73
N THR A 65 16.53 11.53 -6.83
CA THR A 65 17.83 11.16 -6.23
C THR A 65 17.79 9.70 -5.75
N GLY A 66 18.51 8.82 -6.45
CA GLY A 66 19.00 7.55 -5.88
C GLY A 66 18.13 6.29 -6.04
N THR A 67 17.95 5.81 -7.28
CA THR A 67 18.10 4.42 -7.75
C THR A 67 17.78 3.21 -6.82
N ASN A 68 16.80 3.30 -5.92
CA ASN A 68 16.43 2.16 -5.08
C ASN A 68 14.92 1.96 -4.88
N ILE A 69 14.05 2.87 -5.31
CA ILE A 69 12.61 2.75 -5.03
C ILE A 69 11.94 1.83 -6.06
N LEU A 70 11.08 0.90 -5.62
CA LEU A 70 10.27 0.07 -6.52
C LEU A 70 9.31 0.94 -7.36
N PRO A 71 9.13 0.64 -8.66
CA PRO A 71 8.18 1.38 -9.49
C PRO A 71 6.74 1.09 -9.06
N HIS A 72 5.82 1.97 -9.45
CA HIS A 72 4.40 1.75 -9.23
C HIS A 72 3.90 0.56 -10.06
N ILE A 73 3.59 -0.54 -9.38
CA ILE A 73 3.03 -1.78 -9.94
C ILE A 73 1.72 -2.14 -9.24
N ALA A 74 0.97 -3.08 -9.81
CA ALA A 74 -0.31 -3.50 -9.24
C ALA A 74 -0.15 -4.03 -7.80
N ALA A 75 -1.11 -3.76 -6.92
CA ALA A 75 -1.08 -4.14 -5.52
C ALA A 75 -0.80 -5.63 -5.25
N PRO A 76 -1.30 -6.60 -6.05
CA PRO A 76 -0.92 -8.01 -5.92
C PRO A 76 0.58 -8.26 -6.11
N ALA A 77 1.19 -7.66 -7.14
CA ALA A 77 2.61 -7.81 -7.42
C ALA A 77 3.48 -7.17 -6.34
N LEU A 78 3.10 -5.99 -5.84
CA LEU A 78 3.80 -5.32 -4.74
C LEU A 78 3.75 -6.16 -3.45
N ARG A 79 2.58 -6.73 -3.11
CA ARG A 79 2.45 -7.64 -1.96
C ARG A 79 3.30 -8.89 -2.11
N ALA A 80 3.39 -9.44 -3.32
CA ALA A 80 4.21 -10.61 -3.60
C ALA A 80 5.71 -10.33 -3.40
N LEU A 81 6.21 -9.18 -3.87
CA LEU A 81 7.60 -8.75 -3.63
C LEU A 81 7.87 -8.55 -2.13
N ASN A 82 6.98 -7.84 -1.43
CA ASN A 82 7.13 -7.65 0.02
C ASN A 82 7.12 -8.98 0.78
N SER A 83 6.33 -9.97 0.32
CA SER A 83 6.28 -11.30 0.95
C SER A 83 7.59 -12.07 0.85
N ILE A 84 8.44 -11.76 -0.13
CA ILE A 84 9.78 -12.35 -0.28
C ILE A 84 10.89 -11.42 0.22
N GLY A 85 10.53 -10.32 0.88
CA GLY A 85 11.47 -9.35 1.44
C GLY A 85 12.08 -8.39 0.42
N VAL A 86 11.45 -8.20 -0.74
CA VAL A 86 11.87 -7.22 -1.75
C VAL A 86 11.06 -5.94 -1.59
N ASP A 87 11.66 -4.91 -1.03
CA ASP A 87 11.03 -3.58 -0.85
C ASP A 87 11.66 -2.48 -1.72
N LYS A 88 12.77 -2.79 -2.40
CA LYS A 88 13.58 -1.86 -3.18
C LYS A 88 14.17 -2.52 -4.43
N LEU A 89 14.54 -1.71 -5.43
CA LEU A 89 15.09 -2.21 -6.70
C LEU A 89 16.37 -3.03 -6.52
N SER A 90 17.23 -2.68 -5.55
CA SER A 90 18.48 -3.40 -5.32
C SER A 90 18.30 -4.85 -4.86
N ASP A 91 17.20 -5.15 -4.17
CA ASP A 91 16.92 -6.51 -3.68
C ASP A 91 16.57 -7.47 -4.82
N LEU A 92 16.10 -6.93 -5.96
CA LEU A 92 15.83 -7.72 -7.17
C LEU A 92 17.09 -8.39 -7.73
N LYS A 93 18.30 -7.93 -7.36
CA LYS A 93 19.57 -8.59 -7.75
C LYS A 93 19.72 -9.99 -7.17
N ARG A 94 18.96 -10.31 -6.11
CA ARG A 94 18.98 -11.61 -5.41
C ARG A 94 17.97 -12.60 -5.98
N HIS A 95 17.25 -12.20 -7.03
CA HIS A 95 16.19 -12.97 -7.64
C HIS A 95 16.37 -12.98 -9.15
N THR A 96 15.98 -14.08 -9.77
CA THR A 96 15.88 -14.21 -11.22
C THR A 96 14.50 -13.76 -11.69
N GLU A 97 14.41 -13.36 -12.96
CA GLU A 97 13.12 -13.02 -13.57
C GLU A 97 12.12 -14.19 -13.48
N LYS A 98 12.62 -15.43 -13.65
CA LYS A 98 11.79 -16.64 -13.61
C LYS A 98 11.18 -16.87 -12.24
N GLU A 99 11.95 -16.65 -11.16
CA GLU A 99 11.45 -16.76 -9.78
C GLU A 99 10.40 -15.70 -9.48
N LEU A 100 10.57 -14.48 -9.99
CA LEU A 100 9.55 -13.45 -9.80
C LEU A 100 8.26 -13.79 -10.55
N LEU A 101 8.36 -14.36 -11.75
CA LEU A 101 7.19 -14.77 -12.54
C LEU A 101 6.37 -15.89 -11.87
N THR A 102 6.98 -16.72 -11.01
CA THR A 102 6.23 -17.76 -10.26
C THR A 102 5.44 -17.19 -9.08
N LEU A 103 5.69 -15.93 -8.68
CA LEU A 103 4.97 -15.32 -7.58
C LEU A 103 3.50 -15.08 -7.91
N HIS A 104 2.62 -15.46 -6.98
CA HIS A 104 1.19 -15.23 -7.11
C HIS A 104 0.88 -13.73 -7.22
N GLY A 105 0.28 -13.31 -8.34
CA GLY A 105 -0.01 -11.90 -8.61
C GLY A 105 1.08 -11.14 -9.39
N MET A 106 2.19 -11.80 -9.75
CA MET A 106 3.21 -11.25 -10.64
C MET A 106 2.88 -11.56 -12.10
N GLY A 107 2.30 -10.59 -12.79
CA GLY A 107 1.98 -10.69 -14.22
C GLY A 107 3.07 -10.11 -15.14
N PRO A 108 3.00 -10.38 -16.46
CA PRO A 108 3.97 -9.88 -17.45
C PRO A 108 4.06 -8.35 -17.47
N LYS A 109 2.95 -7.65 -17.21
CA LYS A 109 2.93 -6.19 -17.10
C LYS A 109 3.80 -5.69 -15.93
N ALA A 110 3.69 -6.32 -14.76
CA ALA A 110 4.47 -5.93 -13.59
C ALA A 110 5.97 -6.18 -13.81
N LEU A 111 6.32 -7.33 -14.41
CA LEU A 111 7.71 -7.63 -14.77
C LEU A 111 8.30 -6.66 -15.78
N ASN A 112 7.55 -6.28 -16.82
CA ASN A 112 8.03 -5.29 -17.79
C ASN A 112 8.30 -3.92 -17.15
N THR A 113 7.43 -3.50 -16.21
CA THR A 113 7.66 -2.27 -15.43
C THR A 113 8.89 -2.38 -14.54
N LEU A 114 9.10 -3.52 -13.87
CA LEU A 114 10.31 -3.77 -13.07
C LEU A 114 11.58 -3.73 -13.94
N LYS A 115 11.57 -4.39 -15.10
CA LYS A 115 12.69 -4.39 -16.06
C LYS A 115 13.05 -2.98 -16.51
N ALA A 116 12.06 -2.16 -16.85
CA ALA A 116 12.29 -0.78 -17.26
C ALA A 116 12.97 0.00 -16.13
N ALA A 117 12.42 -0.07 -14.92
CA ALA A 117 12.97 0.61 -13.75
C ALA A 117 14.37 0.12 -13.37
N MET A 118 14.61 -1.19 -13.46
CA MET A 118 15.92 -1.80 -13.22
C MET A 118 16.96 -1.34 -14.25
N LYS A 119 16.57 -1.28 -15.54
CA LYS A 119 17.42 -0.77 -16.61
C LYS A 119 17.78 0.71 -16.40
N GLU A 120 16.81 1.53 -16.01
CA GLU A 120 17.03 2.95 -15.66
C GLU A 120 17.94 3.11 -14.44
N ALA A 121 17.87 2.19 -13.48
CA ALA A 121 18.69 2.19 -12.28
C ALA A 121 20.05 1.48 -12.42
N GLY A 122 20.35 0.88 -13.58
CA GLY A 122 21.57 0.08 -13.79
C GLY A 122 21.62 -1.20 -12.92
N VAL A 123 20.46 -1.71 -12.50
CA VAL A 123 20.31 -2.94 -11.73
C VAL A 123 19.96 -4.07 -12.70
N ASN A 124 20.58 -5.23 -12.55
CA ASN A 124 20.20 -6.43 -13.30
C ASN A 124 19.68 -7.50 -12.34
N PHE A 125 18.84 -8.40 -12.84
CA PHE A 125 18.46 -9.60 -12.10
C PHE A 125 19.69 -10.47 -11.82
N GLN A 126 19.54 -11.39 -10.87
CA GLN A 126 20.54 -12.44 -10.69
C GLN A 126 20.74 -13.17 -12.02
N ALA A 127 22.00 -13.41 -12.39
CA ALA A 127 22.32 -14.30 -13.48
C ALA A 127 21.70 -15.66 -13.17
N LYS A 128 20.91 -16.18 -14.11
CA LYS A 128 20.21 -17.45 -14.00
C LYS A 128 21.18 -18.63 -13.98
#